data_AF-A0A1W2G5H7-F1
#
_entry.id   AF-A0A1W2G5H7-F1
#
_cell.length_a   1.000
_cell.length_b   1.000
_cell.length_c   1.000
_cell.angle_alpha   90.00
_cell.angle_beta   90.00
_cell.angle_gamma   90.00
#
_symmetry.space_group_name_H-M   'P 1'
#
loop_
_entity.id
_entity.type
_entity.pdbx_description
1 polymer ?
#
loop_
_entity_poly.entity_id
_entity_poly.type
_entity_poly.pdbx_seq_one_letter_code
_entity_poly.pdbx_strand_id
1 'polypeptide(L)'
;MGIRFDFVLLRNQQLNLMEENSNGTNKATGIIIVILVVIVILGGAWYWFSYKPEQEAKEKARQEQLAKAAAKKKREEAAALKKTKYDQLITNADKEFEQEYWETAKSSYAEASSLFPKEQYPKDQLVLVNQKLDEIAVQTNSAGTVETLSSATGRFYVVVSSSIDGDLAMDYGNKMAEEGNSVKIIEPYGSIKFYRVSLGDYDNWDNAIAASTSFSSIDGDAVWVLEY
;
A
#
# COMPACT_ATOMS: atom_id res chain seq x y z
N MET A 1 63.08 -12.64 -5.73
CA MET A 1 64.14 -11.78 -5.15
C MET A 1 64.31 -12.22 -3.71
N GLY A 2 65.29 -13.09 -3.46
CA GLY A 2 65.49 -13.73 -2.17
C GLY A 2 66.37 -12.88 -1.26
N ILE A 3 66.12 -12.95 0.05
CA ILE A 3 67.14 -12.69 1.05
C ILE A 3 67.12 -13.91 1.98
N ARG A 4 68.06 -14.83 1.72
CA ARG A 4 68.39 -15.92 2.62
C ARG A 4 69.11 -15.31 3.83
N PHE A 5 68.54 -15.48 5.02
CA PHE A 5 69.21 -15.12 6.27
C PHE A 5 70.24 -16.20 6.59
N ASP A 6 71.51 -15.91 6.30
CA ASP A 6 72.65 -16.71 6.73
C ASP A 6 72.78 -16.63 8.27
N PHE A 7 72.32 -17.68 8.95
CA PHE A 7 72.39 -17.86 10.39
C PHE A 7 73.81 -18.24 10.90
N VAL A 8 74.85 -18.04 10.08
CA VAL A 8 76.20 -18.59 10.33
C VAL A 8 77.16 -17.59 10.99
N LEU A 9 76.83 -16.29 11.04
CA LEU A 9 77.76 -15.27 11.55
C LEU A 9 77.64 -14.93 13.05
N LEU A 10 76.64 -15.45 13.77
CA LEU A 10 76.44 -15.14 15.20
C LEU A 10 77.05 -16.18 16.16
N ARG A 11 77.67 -17.25 15.65
CA ARG A 11 78.22 -18.33 16.49
C ARG A 11 79.63 -18.07 16.99
N ASN A 12 80.40 -17.20 16.33
CA ASN A 12 81.85 -17.09 16.58
C ASN A 12 82.29 -15.86 17.39
N GLN A 13 81.36 -15.10 17.96
CA GLN A 13 81.69 -13.99 18.87
C GLN A 13 81.31 -14.28 20.34
N GLN A 14 80.73 -15.46 20.61
CA GLN A 14 80.34 -15.91 21.96
C GLN A 14 81.40 -16.80 22.64
N LEU A 15 82.52 -17.11 21.98
CA LEU A 15 83.49 -18.13 22.45
C LEU A 15 84.76 -17.56 23.09
N ASN A 16 84.92 -16.24 23.25
CA ASN A 16 86.13 -15.62 23.79
C ASN A 16 85.94 -14.81 25.09
N LEU A 17 84.91 -15.12 25.89
CA LEU A 17 84.63 -14.45 27.17
C LEU A 17 84.75 -15.39 28.39
N MET A 18 85.44 -16.52 28.25
CA MET A 18 85.70 -17.44 29.36
C MET A 18 87.19 -17.57 29.65
N GLU A 19 87.85 -16.46 29.97
CA GLU A 19 89.14 -16.51 30.67
C GLU A 19 89.38 -15.20 31.43
N GLU A 20 88.68 -14.96 32.54
CA GLU A 20 89.25 -14.13 33.61
C GLU A 20 88.66 -14.41 34.99
N ASN A 21 89.49 -15.08 35.78
CA ASN A 21 89.74 -14.85 37.20
C ASN A 21 88.52 -14.87 38.16
N SER A 22 88.33 -16.06 38.73
CA SER A 22 87.70 -16.25 40.04
C SER A 22 88.43 -15.41 41.09
N ASN A 23 87.86 -14.26 41.47
CA ASN A 23 87.72 -13.82 42.86
C ASN A 23 86.81 -12.57 42.96
N GLY A 24 85.55 -12.78 43.35
CA GLY A 24 84.65 -11.74 43.85
C GLY A 24 83.57 -11.17 42.91
N THR A 25 83.68 -11.38 41.59
CA THR A 25 82.99 -10.52 40.60
C THR A 25 82.09 -11.26 39.59
N ASN A 26 81.86 -12.57 39.75
CA ASN A 26 81.07 -13.38 38.80
C ASN A 26 79.55 -13.21 38.94
N LYS A 27 79.08 -12.67 40.08
CA LYS A 27 77.65 -12.35 40.27
C LYS A 27 77.27 -11.07 39.52
N ALA A 28 78.13 -10.05 39.50
CA ALA A 28 77.83 -8.75 38.92
C ALA A 28 77.68 -8.80 37.39
N THR A 29 78.60 -9.48 36.68
CA THR A 29 78.54 -9.63 35.22
C THR A 29 77.32 -10.47 34.77
N GLY A 30 76.98 -11.52 35.51
CA GLY A 30 75.75 -12.30 35.28
C GLY A 30 74.48 -11.49 35.50
N ILE A 31 74.45 -10.64 36.53
CA ILE A 31 73.32 -9.73 36.82
C ILE A 31 73.14 -8.71 35.69
N ILE A 32 74.22 -8.13 35.15
CA ILE A 32 74.15 -7.14 34.06
C ILE A 32 73.56 -7.76 32.78
N ILE A 33 73.97 -8.98 32.42
CA ILE A 33 73.43 -9.68 31.24
C ILE A 33 71.94 -9.96 31.42
N VAL A 34 71.52 -10.40 32.61
CA VAL A 34 70.09 -10.63 32.91
C VAL A 34 69.29 -9.33 32.83
N ILE A 35 69.81 -8.22 33.33
CA ILE A 35 69.15 -6.90 33.24
C ILE A 35 68.97 -6.47 31.78
N LEU A 36 69.99 -6.63 30.93
CA LEU A 36 69.89 -6.29 29.51
C LEU A 36 68.84 -7.14 28.78
N VAL A 37 68.77 -8.44 29.08
CA VAL A 37 67.73 -9.33 28.55
C VAL A 37 66.35 -8.89 29.02
N VAL A 38 66.20 -8.53 30.30
CA VAL A 38 64.94 -8.02 30.84
C VAL A 38 64.54 -6.70 30.17
N ILE A 39 65.47 -5.77 29.92
CA ILE A 39 65.18 -4.50 29.24
C ILE A 39 64.73 -4.74 27.79
N VAL A 40 65.33 -5.68 27.07
CA VAL A 40 64.90 -6.04 25.70
C VAL A 40 63.51 -6.68 25.72
N ILE A 41 63.22 -7.56 26.69
CA ILE A 41 61.89 -8.15 26.87
C ILE A 41 60.86 -7.08 27.23
N LEU A 42 61.20 -6.16 28.13
CA LEU A 42 60.32 -5.05 28.54
C LEU A 42 60.11 -4.04 27.41
N GLY A 43 61.13 -3.73 26.61
CA GLY A 43 61.02 -2.87 25.43
C GLY A 43 60.19 -3.51 24.33
N GLY A 44 60.38 -4.81 24.09
CA GLY A 44 59.54 -5.60 23.19
C GLY A 44 58.09 -5.66 23.66
N ALA A 45 57.86 -5.85 24.96
CA ALA A 45 56.53 -5.83 25.56
C ALA A 45 55.89 -4.43 25.53
N TRP A 46 56.67 -3.36 25.75
CA TRP A 46 56.22 -1.97 25.68
C TRP A 46 55.85 -1.57 24.25
N TYR A 47 56.65 -1.97 23.27
CA TYR A 47 56.38 -1.78 21.84
C TYR A 47 55.16 -2.59 21.39
N TRP A 48 55.08 -3.87 21.78
CA TRP A 48 53.95 -4.75 21.50
C TRP A 48 52.65 -4.23 22.14
N PHE A 49 52.69 -3.73 23.37
CA PHE A 49 51.54 -3.18 24.08
C PHE A 49 51.07 -1.84 23.50
N SER A 50 51.99 -0.98 23.07
CA SER A 50 51.65 0.35 22.52
C SER A 50 51.05 0.30 21.11
N TYR A 51 51.45 -0.67 20.27
CA TYR A 51 51.04 -0.73 18.84
C TYR A 51 49.88 -1.69 18.52
N LYS A 52 49.51 -2.60 19.42
CA LYS A 52 48.44 -3.60 19.20
C LYS A 52 46.99 -3.07 19.19
N PRO A 53 46.58 -2.08 20.00
CA PRO A 53 45.16 -1.70 20.09
C PRO A 53 44.65 -0.88 18.89
N GLU A 54 45.52 -0.21 18.14
CA GLU A 54 45.13 0.67 17.03
C GLU A 54 44.66 -0.12 15.79
N GLN A 55 45.26 -1.29 15.52
CA GLN A 55 44.92 -2.12 14.37
C GLN A 55 43.55 -2.80 14.53
N GLU A 56 43.25 -3.29 15.73
CA GLU A 56 41.94 -3.88 16.05
C GLU A 56 40.83 -2.84 15.99
N ALA A 57 41.10 -1.61 16.41
CA ALA A 57 40.16 -0.49 16.30
C ALA A 57 39.92 -0.09 14.84
N LYS A 58 40.97 -0.02 14.00
CA LYS A 58 40.86 0.26 12.56
C LYS A 58 40.11 -0.83 11.81
N GLU A 59 40.35 -2.10 12.14
CA GLU A 59 39.64 -3.22 11.52
C GLU A 59 38.17 -3.26 11.94
N LYS A 60 37.87 -3.01 13.23
CA LYS A 60 36.47 -2.85 13.67
C LYS A 60 35.77 -1.68 13.00
N ALA A 61 36.43 -0.53 12.86
CA ALA A 61 35.89 0.62 12.14
C ALA A 61 35.65 0.30 10.65
N ARG A 62 36.56 -0.44 10.01
CA ARG A 62 36.39 -0.92 8.64
C ARG A 62 35.22 -1.89 8.52
N GLN A 63 35.08 -2.87 9.43
CA GLN A 63 33.96 -3.81 9.49
C GLN A 63 32.62 -3.07 9.69
N GLU A 64 32.58 -2.08 10.58
CA GLU A 64 31.39 -1.26 10.81
C GLU A 64 31.03 -0.40 9.58
N GLN A 65 32.02 0.19 8.92
CA GLN A 65 31.81 0.92 7.68
C GLN A 65 31.31 0.01 6.56
N LEU A 66 31.86 -1.19 6.42
CA LEU A 66 31.39 -2.20 5.47
C LEU A 66 29.96 -2.64 5.79
N ALA A 67 29.61 -2.84 7.07
CA ALA A 67 28.26 -3.18 7.48
C ALA A 67 27.26 -2.03 7.20
N LYS A 68 27.64 -0.77 7.46
CA LYS A 68 26.85 0.41 7.13
C LYS A 68 26.67 0.58 5.62
N ALA A 69 27.73 0.36 4.84
CA ALA A 69 27.67 0.41 3.38
C ALA A 69 26.78 -0.71 2.80
N ALA A 70 26.90 -1.94 3.32
CA ALA A 70 26.04 -3.06 2.93
C ALA A 70 24.56 -2.81 3.30
N ALA A 71 24.29 -2.27 4.48
CA ALA A 71 22.93 -1.90 4.90
C ALA A 71 22.35 -0.77 4.04
N LYS A 72 23.16 0.24 3.68
CA LYS A 72 22.76 1.32 2.78
C LYS A 72 22.46 0.77 1.38
N LYS A 73 23.34 -0.04 0.81
CA LYS A 73 23.14 -0.68 -0.50
C LYS A 73 21.87 -1.53 -0.52
N LYS A 74 21.64 -2.36 0.51
CA LYS A 74 20.42 -3.17 0.62
C LYS A 74 19.15 -2.31 0.74
N ARG A 75 19.21 -1.17 1.44
CA ARG A 75 18.11 -0.21 1.52
C ARG A 75 17.83 0.45 0.18
N GLU A 76 18.89 0.83 -0.55
CA GLU A 76 18.78 1.42 -1.90
C GLU A 76 18.21 0.42 -2.90
N GLU A 77 18.68 -0.84 -2.89
CA GLU A 77 18.13 -1.93 -3.71
C GLU A 77 16.66 -2.19 -3.38
N ALA A 78 16.30 -2.25 -2.10
CA ALA A 78 14.91 -2.41 -1.68
C ALA A 78 14.04 -1.21 -2.11
N ALA A 79 14.57 0.01 -2.05
CA ALA A 79 13.87 1.20 -2.51
C ALA A 79 13.71 1.21 -4.04
N ALA A 80 14.74 0.81 -4.79
CA ALA A 80 14.69 0.68 -6.23
C ALA A 80 13.66 -0.37 -6.67
N LEU A 81 13.65 -1.54 -6.03
CA LEU A 81 12.67 -2.59 -6.30
C LEU A 81 11.24 -2.13 -6.03
N LYS A 82 11.01 -1.42 -4.91
CA LYS A 82 9.71 -0.81 -4.62
C LYS A 82 9.29 0.17 -5.71
N LYS A 83 10.21 1.03 -6.16
CA LYS A 83 9.94 2.00 -7.22
C LYS A 83 9.57 1.30 -8.53
N THR A 84 10.32 0.29 -8.95
CA THR A 84 10.00 -0.50 -10.14
C THR A 84 8.62 -1.14 -10.05
N LYS A 85 8.28 -1.73 -8.89
CA LYS A 85 6.96 -2.32 -8.67
C LYS A 85 5.86 -1.26 -8.75
N TYR A 86 6.09 -0.08 -8.17
CA TYR A 86 5.16 1.04 -8.27
C TYR A 86 4.96 1.50 -9.73
N ASP A 87 6.04 1.72 -10.48
CA ASP A 87 5.96 2.15 -11.88
C ASP A 87 5.18 1.14 -12.74
N GLN A 88 5.36 -0.16 -12.49
CA GLN A 88 4.60 -1.24 -13.13
C GLN A 88 3.12 -1.23 -12.74
N LEU A 89 2.82 -1.07 -11.45
CA LEU A 89 1.44 -0.99 -10.96
C LEU A 89 0.70 0.21 -11.57
N ILE A 90 1.35 1.38 -11.64
CA ILE A 90 0.77 2.56 -12.27
C ILE A 90 0.52 2.31 -13.76
N THR A 91 1.52 1.80 -14.49
CA THR A 91 1.35 1.51 -15.94
C THR A 91 0.21 0.53 -16.19
N ASN A 92 0.09 -0.52 -15.36
CA ASN A 92 -1.00 -1.49 -15.49
C ASN A 92 -2.35 -0.89 -15.09
N ALA A 93 -2.40 -0.13 -14.00
CA ALA A 93 -3.62 0.53 -13.51
C ALA A 93 -4.14 1.55 -14.53
N ASP A 94 -3.27 2.36 -15.12
CA ASP A 94 -3.63 3.33 -16.16
C ASP A 94 -4.22 2.59 -17.37
N LYS A 95 -3.58 1.50 -17.81
CA LYS A 95 -4.07 0.66 -18.91
C LYS A 95 -5.42 -0.01 -18.59
N GLU A 96 -5.61 -0.48 -17.36
CA GLU A 96 -6.85 -1.07 -16.88
C GLU A 96 -7.97 -0.02 -16.80
N PHE A 97 -7.63 1.21 -16.40
CA PHE A 97 -8.53 2.36 -16.40
C PHE A 97 -8.98 2.70 -17.82
N GLU A 98 -8.06 2.77 -18.79
CA GLU A 98 -8.37 3.01 -20.20
C GLU A 98 -9.25 1.90 -20.82
N GLN A 99 -9.12 0.66 -20.34
CA GLN A 99 -9.94 -0.48 -20.75
C GLN A 99 -11.26 -0.58 -19.99
N GLU A 100 -11.57 0.39 -19.12
CA GLU A 100 -12.78 0.40 -18.28
C GLU A 100 -12.87 -0.79 -17.31
N TYR A 101 -11.72 -1.41 -16.99
CA TYR A 101 -11.63 -2.46 -15.99
C TYR A 101 -11.51 -1.86 -14.59
N TRP A 102 -12.57 -1.15 -14.18
CA TRP A 102 -12.59 -0.27 -13.01
C TRP A 102 -12.20 -0.98 -11.71
N GLU A 103 -12.71 -2.18 -11.44
CA GLU A 103 -12.37 -2.95 -10.23
C GLU A 103 -10.90 -3.38 -10.21
N THR A 104 -10.37 -3.80 -11.36
CA THR A 104 -8.95 -4.19 -11.48
C THR A 104 -8.05 -2.97 -11.31
N ALA A 105 -8.38 -1.86 -11.98
CA ALA A 105 -7.67 -0.59 -11.87
C ALA A 105 -7.67 -0.08 -10.43
N LYS A 106 -8.79 -0.18 -9.72
CA LYS A 106 -8.90 0.16 -8.28
C LYS A 106 -7.91 -0.63 -7.44
N SER A 107 -7.83 -1.95 -7.66
CA SER A 107 -6.89 -2.80 -6.93
C SER A 107 -5.43 -2.39 -7.21
N SER A 108 -5.09 -2.17 -8.48
CA SER A 108 -3.74 -1.79 -8.90
C SER A 108 -3.32 -0.42 -8.34
N TYR A 109 -4.19 0.59 -8.38
CA TYR A 109 -3.91 1.90 -7.77
C TYR A 109 -3.86 1.84 -6.24
N ALA A 110 -4.69 1.02 -5.59
CA ALA A 110 -4.65 0.83 -4.14
C ALA A 110 -3.32 0.20 -3.67
N GLU A 111 -2.82 -0.78 -4.43
CA GLU A 111 -1.50 -1.37 -4.16
C GLU A 111 -0.38 -0.34 -4.39
N ALA A 112 -0.44 0.44 -5.47
CA ALA A 112 0.52 1.51 -5.74
C ALA A 112 0.53 2.59 -4.63
N SER A 113 -0.66 3.01 -4.17
CA SER A 113 -0.82 3.96 -3.06
C SER A 113 -0.27 3.41 -1.74
N SER A 114 -0.43 2.11 -1.51
CA SER A 114 0.12 1.44 -0.32
C SER A 114 1.65 1.34 -0.34
N LEU A 115 2.25 1.17 -1.52
CA LEU A 115 3.71 1.15 -1.67
C LEU A 115 4.33 2.54 -1.48
N PHE A 116 3.67 3.59 -1.99
CA PHE A 116 4.11 4.98 -1.86
C PHE A 116 2.99 5.89 -1.35
N PRO A 117 2.70 5.90 -0.03
CA PRO A 117 1.59 6.67 0.55
C PRO A 117 1.73 8.20 0.43
N LYS A 118 2.90 8.69 0.04
CA LYS A 118 3.17 10.11 -0.17
C LYS A 118 2.82 10.57 -1.60
N GLU A 119 2.71 9.64 -2.55
CA GLU A 119 2.35 9.97 -3.91
C GLU A 119 0.85 10.29 -3.99
N GLN A 120 0.54 11.36 -4.70
CA GLN A 120 -0.83 11.84 -4.84
C GLN A 120 -1.55 11.20 -6.03
N TYR A 121 -0.83 10.96 -7.12
CA TYR A 121 -1.37 10.39 -8.36
C TYR A 121 -2.25 9.14 -8.15
N PRO A 122 -1.79 8.05 -7.51
CA PRO A 122 -2.65 6.86 -7.31
C PRO A 122 -3.86 7.14 -6.41
N LYS A 123 -3.81 8.14 -5.52
CA LYS A 123 -4.97 8.52 -4.70
C LYS A 123 -6.00 9.26 -5.52
N ASP A 124 -5.57 10.18 -6.38
CA ASP A 124 -6.47 10.92 -7.27
C ASP A 124 -7.14 9.95 -8.26
N GLN A 125 -6.38 9.00 -8.81
CA GLN A 125 -6.92 7.97 -9.69
C GLN A 125 -7.92 7.06 -8.99
N LEU A 126 -7.68 6.67 -7.73
CA LEU A 126 -8.67 5.92 -6.94
C LEU A 126 -10.00 6.68 -6.77
N VAL A 127 -9.95 8.00 -6.61
CA VAL A 127 -11.18 8.81 -6.56
C VAL A 127 -11.94 8.73 -7.87
N LEU A 128 -11.25 8.89 -9.00
CA LEU A 128 -11.86 8.79 -10.34
C LEU A 128 -12.45 7.40 -10.60
N VAL A 129 -11.73 6.33 -10.24
CA VAL A 129 -12.21 4.95 -10.38
C VAL A 129 -13.46 4.71 -9.53
N ASN A 130 -13.47 5.17 -8.28
CA ASN A 130 -14.65 5.03 -7.42
C ASN A 130 -15.84 5.81 -7.98
N GLN A 131 -15.64 7.01 -8.53
CA GLN A 131 -16.70 7.75 -9.21
C GLN A 131 -17.28 6.97 -10.39
N LYS A 132 -16.43 6.34 -11.21
CA LYS A 132 -16.88 5.49 -12.33
C LYS A 132 -17.67 4.27 -11.86
N LEU A 133 -17.21 3.62 -10.80
CA LEU A 133 -17.92 2.51 -10.18
C LEU A 133 -19.27 2.93 -9.60
N ASP A 134 -19.34 4.10 -8.97
CA ASP A 134 -20.58 4.65 -8.44
C ASP A 134 -21.55 5.03 -9.57
N GLU A 135 -21.07 5.63 -10.66
CA GLU A 135 -21.87 5.90 -11.87
C GLU A 135 -22.46 4.62 -12.46
N ILE A 136 -21.66 3.55 -12.55
CA ILE A 136 -22.11 2.23 -13.02
C ILE A 136 -23.10 1.62 -12.04
N ALA A 137 -22.82 1.69 -10.74
CA ALA A 137 -23.72 1.18 -9.71
C ALA A 137 -25.07 1.92 -9.73
N VAL A 138 -25.06 3.23 -9.95
CA VAL A 138 -26.29 4.02 -10.14
C VAL A 138 -27.00 3.56 -11.41
N GLN A 139 -26.33 3.39 -12.56
CA GLN A 139 -26.97 2.86 -13.78
C GLN A 139 -27.57 1.46 -13.59
N THR A 140 -26.89 0.56 -12.87
CA THR A 140 -27.38 -0.82 -12.64
C THR A 140 -28.48 -0.92 -11.59
N ASN A 141 -28.47 -0.03 -10.58
CA ASN A 141 -29.53 0.07 -9.57
C ASN A 141 -30.68 0.98 -10.01
N SER A 142 -30.53 1.63 -11.17
CA SER A 142 -31.60 2.36 -11.86
C SER A 142 -32.44 1.44 -12.75
N ALA A 143 -32.37 0.12 -12.61
CA ALA A 143 -33.49 -0.74 -12.98
C ALA A 143 -34.45 -0.74 -11.79
N GLY A 144 -35.29 0.29 -11.72
CA GLY A 144 -36.34 0.42 -10.73
C GLY A 144 -37.11 -0.89 -10.56
N THR A 145 -37.44 -1.24 -9.33
CA THR A 145 -38.30 -2.40 -9.09
C THR A 145 -39.71 -2.04 -9.51
N VAL A 146 -40.28 -2.79 -10.46
CA VAL A 146 -41.72 -2.72 -10.75
C VAL A 146 -42.44 -3.67 -9.81
N GLU A 147 -43.21 -3.11 -8.88
CA GLU A 147 -44.04 -3.89 -7.97
C GLU A 147 -45.52 -3.77 -8.31
N THR A 148 -46.23 -4.88 -8.36
CA THR A 148 -47.68 -4.88 -8.56
C THR A 148 -48.41 -4.92 -7.22
N LEU A 149 -49.36 -4.00 -7.03
CA LEU A 149 -50.21 -3.91 -5.85
C LEU A 149 -51.63 -4.35 -6.19
N SER A 150 -52.08 -5.42 -5.56
CA SER A 150 -53.42 -6.01 -5.73
C SER A 150 -54.36 -5.76 -4.55
N SER A 151 -53.87 -5.12 -3.49
CA SER A 151 -54.64 -4.82 -2.27
C SER A 151 -54.33 -3.45 -1.70
N ALA A 152 -55.34 -2.83 -1.09
CA ALA A 152 -55.24 -1.52 -0.46
C ALA A 152 -54.16 -1.45 0.63
N THR A 153 -53.36 -0.39 0.61
CA THR A 153 -52.22 -0.20 1.51
C THR A 153 -52.45 0.93 2.52
N GLY A 154 -53.38 1.85 2.23
CA GLY A 154 -53.61 3.07 3.00
C GLY A 154 -52.53 4.13 2.80
N ARG A 155 -51.84 4.10 1.65
CA ARG A 155 -50.77 5.04 1.31
C ARG A 155 -51.15 5.87 0.10
N PHE A 156 -50.43 6.97 -0.08
CA PHE A 156 -50.63 7.90 -1.18
C PHE A 156 -49.61 7.64 -2.28
N TYR A 157 -50.10 7.51 -3.50
CA TYR A 157 -49.33 7.18 -4.68
C TYR A 157 -49.41 8.31 -5.69
N VAL A 158 -48.26 8.70 -6.24
CA VAL A 158 -48.21 9.69 -7.33
C VAL A 158 -48.37 8.94 -8.65
N VAL A 159 -49.57 9.00 -9.20
CA VAL A 159 -49.93 8.32 -10.45
C VAL A 159 -49.55 9.20 -11.64
N VAL A 160 -48.77 8.62 -12.55
CA VAL A 160 -48.30 9.29 -13.77
C VAL A 160 -48.98 8.77 -15.03
N SER A 161 -49.52 7.55 -15.01
CA SER A 161 -50.24 6.97 -16.15
C SER A 161 -51.36 6.05 -15.69
N SER A 162 -52.41 5.95 -16.51
CA SER A 162 -53.57 5.09 -16.31
C SER A 162 -53.95 4.42 -17.63
N SER A 163 -53.79 3.09 -17.72
CA SER A 163 -54.08 2.30 -18.91
C SER A 163 -55.23 1.33 -18.66
N ILE A 164 -55.95 0.96 -19.73
CA ILE A 164 -56.97 -0.11 -19.67
C ILE A 164 -56.28 -1.48 -19.64
N ASP A 165 -55.18 -1.60 -20.39
CA ASP A 165 -54.44 -2.85 -20.51
C ASP A 165 -53.28 -2.89 -19.52
N GLY A 166 -53.14 -4.05 -18.88
CA GLY A 166 -52.11 -4.30 -17.88
C GLY A 166 -50.74 -4.47 -18.52
N ASP A 167 -50.69 -4.96 -19.76
CA ASP A 167 -49.45 -5.06 -20.52
C ASP A 167 -48.82 -3.68 -20.79
N LEU A 168 -49.64 -2.69 -21.13
CA LEU A 168 -49.23 -1.32 -21.41
C LEU A 168 -48.77 -0.61 -20.13
N ALA A 169 -49.47 -0.84 -19.01
CA ALA A 169 -49.02 -0.35 -17.71
C ALA A 169 -47.66 -0.94 -17.32
N MET A 170 -47.47 -2.24 -17.58
CA MET A 170 -46.21 -2.93 -17.30
C MET A 170 -45.08 -2.43 -18.18
N ASP A 171 -45.31 -2.26 -19.48
CA ASP A 171 -44.33 -1.72 -20.43
C ASP A 171 -43.91 -0.29 -20.04
N TYR A 172 -44.87 0.58 -19.76
CA TYR A 172 -44.59 1.93 -19.29
C TYR A 172 -43.87 1.94 -17.93
N GLY A 173 -44.29 1.06 -17.02
CA GLY A 173 -43.65 0.91 -15.73
C GLY A 173 -42.22 0.41 -15.83
N ASN A 174 -41.93 -0.54 -16.73
CA ASN A 174 -40.57 -1.01 -16.99
C ASN A 174 -39.70 0.09 -17.60
N LYS A 175 -40.24 0.87 -18.56
CA LYS A 175 -39.54 2.04 -19.12
C LYS A 175 -39.17 3.04 -18.03
N MET A 176 -40.13 3.38 -17.17
CA MET A 176 -39.90 4.30 -16.05
C MET A 176 -38.94 3.74 -15.01
N ALA A 177 -39.00 2.44 -14.78
CA ALA A 177 -38.07 1.73 -13.94
C ALA A 177 -36.65 1.82 -14.51
N GLU A 178 -36.44 1.62 -15.81
CA GLU A 178 -35.13 1.76 -16.48
C GLU A 178 -34.55 3.17 -16.39
N GLU A 179 -35.40 4.19 -16.24
CA GLU A 179 -34.99 5.58 -15.96
C GLU A 179 -34.58 5.80 -14.49
N GLY A 180 -34.59 4.75 -13.66
CA GLY A 180 -34.20 4.77 -12.25
C GLY A 180 -35.32 5.04 -11.26
N ASN A 181 -36.58 5.04 -11.70
CA ASN A 181 -37.70 5.34 -10.82
C ASN A 181 -38.22 4.09 -10.12
N SER A 182 -38.60 4.20 -8.85
CA SER A 182 -39.33 3.13 -8.16
C SER A 182 -40.79 3.12 -8.60
N VAL A 183 -41.18 2.09 -9.36
CA VAL A 183 -42.48 2.02 -9.99
C VAL A 183 -43.40 1.04 -9.28
N LYS A 184 -44.62 1.47 -8.99
CA LYS A 184 -45.67 0.58 -8.48
C LYS A 184 -46.89 0.59 -9.39
N ILE A 185 -47.32 -0.59 -9.82
CA ILE A 185 -48.49 -0.81 -10.66
C ILE A 185 -49.65 -1.20 -9.76
N ILE A 186 -50.68 -0.36 -9.72
CA ILE A 186 -51.91 -0.62 -8.97
C ILE A 186 -52.88 -1.35 -9.90
N GLU A 187 -53.27 -2.56 -9.51
CA GLU A 187 -54.26 -3.35 -10.25
C GLU A 187 -55.66 -2.72 -10.18
N PRO A 188 -56.52 -2.96 -11.18
CA PRO A 188 -57.91 -2.52 -11.14
C PRO A 188 -58.64 -3.07 -9.90
N TYR A 189 -59.40 -2.20 -9.23
CA TYR A 189 -60.14 -2.56 -8.02
C TYR A 189 -61.56 -1.99 -8.02
N GLY A 190 -62.46 -2.67 -7.32
CA GLY A 190 -63.87 -2.28 -7.22
C GLY A 190 -64.55 -2.27 -8.59
N SER A 191 -65.06 -1.10 -9.00
CA SER A 191 -65.68 -0.89 -10.32
C SER A 191 -64.74 -0.28 -11.36
N ILE A 192 -63.49 0.00 -10.98
CA ILE A 192 -62.48 0.64 -11.82
C ILE A 192 -61.75 -0.46 -12.60
N LYS A 193 -61.56 -0.24 -13.91
CA LYS A 193 -60.94 -1.22 -14.83
C LYS A 193 -59.53 -0.83 -15.31
N PHE A 194 -58.96 0.22 -14.74
CA PHE A 194 -57.68 0.77 -15.19
C PHE A 194 -56.54 0.34 -14.28
N TYR A 195 -55.43 -0.03 -14.90
CA TYR A 195 -54.13 -0.19 -14.24
C TYR A 195 -53.51 1.20 -14.10
N ARG A 196 -52.88 1.47 -12.96
CA ARG A 196 -52.24 2.76 -12.71
C ARG A 196 -50.78 2.57 -12.41
N VAL A 197 -49.94 3.37 -13.04
CA VAL A 197 -48.49 3.37 -12.82
C VAL A 197 -48.16 4.55 -11.91
N SER A 198 -47.54 4.27 -10.77
CA SER A 198 -47.13 5.28 -9.79
C SER A 198 -45.63 5.33 -9.60
N LEU A 199 -45.12 6.55 -9.37
CA LEU A 199 -43.72 6.84 -9.05
C LEU A 199 -43.63 7.23 -7.58
N GLY A 200 -43.39 6.23 -6.73
CA GLY A 200 -43.27 6.41 -5.27
C GLY A 200 -44.56 6.27 -4.46
N ASP A 201 -44.35 6.08 -3.16
CA ASP A 201 -45.34 5.82 -2.13
C ASP A 201 -45.08 6.70 -0.90
N TYR A 202 -46.14 7.31 -0.37
CA TYR A 202 -46.05 8.31 0.69
C TYR A 202 -47.07 8.05 1.79
N ASP A 203 -46.68 8.36 3.03
CA ASP A 203 -47.54 8.13 4.19
C ASP A 203 -48.59 9.23 4.39
N ASN A 204 -48.44 10.37 3.73
CA ASN A 204 -49.38 11.49 3.82
C ASN A 204 -49.57 12.20 2.47
N TRP A 205 -50.72 12.85 2.34
CA TRP A 205 -51.14 13.57 1.14
C TRP A 205 -50.21 14.73 0.78
N ASP A 206 -49.74 15.50 1.76
CA ASP A 206 -48.91 16.69 1.55
C ASP A 206 -47.56 16.33 0.90
N ASN A 207 -46.92 15.24 1.35
CA ASN A 207 -45.68 14.72 0.78
C ASN A 207 -45.90 14.22 -0.65
N ALA A 208 -47.01 13.54 -0.91
CA ALA A 208 -47.35 13.05 -2.24
C ALA A 208 -47.60 14.20 -3.23
N ILE A 209 -48.28 15.27 -2.82
CA ILE A 209 -48.50 16.49 -3.63
C ILE A 209 -47.19 17.24 -3.87
N ALA A 210 -46.34 17.35 -2.86
CA ALA A 210 -45.03 17.97 -3.02
C ALA A 210 -44.19 17.20 -4.05
N ALA A 211 -44.22 15.86 -3.98
CA ALA A 211 -43.53 15.00 -4.93
C ALA A 211 -44.13 15.07 -6.34
N SER A 212 -45.46 15.10 -6.50
CA SER A 212 -46.12 15.16 -7.80
C SER A 212 -45.74 16.39 -8.63
N THR A 213 -45.40 17.49 -7.96
CA THR A 213 -44.91 18.71 -8.61
C THR A 213 -43.57 18.50 -9.32
N SER A 214 -42.73 17.59 -8.83
CA SER A 214 -41.47 17.22 -9.48
C SER A 214 -41.67 16.36 -10.74
N PHE A 215 -42.84 15.73 -10.87
CA PHE A 215 -43.18 14.80 -11.95
C PHE A 215 -44.13 15.41 -13.00
N SER A 216 -44.55 16.68 -12.84
CA SER A 216 -45.63 17.34 -13.60
C SER A 216 -45.43 17.50 -15.11
N SER A 217 -44.35 16.96 -15.68
CA SER A 217 -43.99 17.10 -17.09
C SER A 217 -43.44 15.81 -17.71
N ILE A 218 -43.69 14.65 -17.09
CA ILE A 218 -43.32 13.39 -17.73
C ILE A 218 -44.37 13.04 -18.80
N ASP A 219 -43.94 13.00 -20.06
CA ASP A 219 -44.69 12.53 -21.23
C ASP A 219 -46.04 13.24 -21.56
N GLY A 220 -46.33 14.40 -20.95
CA GLY A 220 -47.48 15.24 -21.33
C GLY A 220 -48.83 14.81 -20.75
N ASP A 221 -48.85 13.76 -19.92
CA ASP A 221 -50.02 13.33 -19.17
C ASP A 221 -50.14 14.06 -17.84
N ALA A 222 -51.37 14.21 -17.35
CA ALA A 222 -51.61 14.82 -16.04
C ALA A 222 -51.14 13.87 -14.93
N VAL A 223 -50.35 14.37 -13.99
CA VAL A 223 -49.96 13.64 -12.77
C VAL A 223 -50.96 13.94 -11.66
N TRP A 224 -51.43 12.91 -10.95
CA TRP A 224 -52.33 13.07 -9.79
C TRP A 224 -51.96 12.15 -8.64
N VAL A 225 -52.44 12.47 -7.44
CA VAL A 225 -52.24 11.62 -6.26
C VAL A 225 -53.47 10.78 -5.99
N LEU A 226 -53.25 9.51 -5.67
CA LEU A 226 -54.26 8.51 -5.37
C LEU A 226 -53.98 7.87 -4.01
N GLU A 227 -54.99 7.78 -3.16
CA GLU A 227 -54.96 6.91 -1.99
C GLU A 227 -55.36 5.49 -2.40
N TYR A 228 -54.51 4.50 -2.08
CA TYR A 228 -54.75 3.08 -2.38
C TYR A 228 -54.49 2.20 -1.16
#